data_AF-A0A8J4SNP4-F1
#
_entry.id   AF-A0A8J4SNP4-F1
#
_cell.length_a   1.000
_cell.length_b   1.000
_cell.length_c   1.000
_cell.angle_alpha   90.00
_cell.angle_beta   90.00
_cell.angle_gamma   90.00
#
_symmetry.space_group_name_H-M   'P 1'
#
loop_
_entity.id
_entity.type
_entity.pdbx_description
1 polymer ?
#
loop_
_entity_poly.entity_id
_entity_poly.type
_entity_poly.pdbx_seq_one_letter_code
_entity_poly.pdbx_strand_id
1 'polypeptide(L)'
;MEFVKCAGNLWDANVLDVGPGSGGQTRAILECRLRHLAVIEIDRRFIPGLEELRLVASEMGVKMDIYRQDILQFNADGIFRQEANFGMESWGFISAVEHPLSDSLVQPITQLPRARAIGSLPFNI
;
A
#
# COMPACT_ATOMS: atom_id res chain seq x y z
N MET A 1 -12.75 12.64 3.40
CA MET A 1 -12.92 12.72 1.93
C MET A 1 -13.60 11.44 1.43
N GLU A 2 -14.56 11.49 0.50
CA GLU A 2 -15.33 10.31 0.05
C GLU A 2 -14.48 9.23 -0.65
N PHE A 3 -13.47 9.63 -1.41
CA PHE A 3 -12.62 8.71 -2.18
C PHE A 3 -11.92 7.66 -1.31
N VAL A 4 -11.36 8.07 -0.17
CA VAL A 4 -10.65 7.16 0.75
C VAL A 4 -11.61 6.11 1.32
N LYS A 5 -12.90 6.45 1.49
CA LYS A 5 -13.92 5.49 1.94
C LYS A 5 -14.19 4.41 0.89
N CYS A 6 -14.11 4.74 -0.39
CA CYS A 6 -14.27 3.78 -1.48
C CYS A 6 -13.12 2.75 -1.55
N ALA A 7 -11.93 3.09 -1.02
CA ALA A 7 -10.78 2.17 -0.99
C ALA A 7 -10.93 1.01 0.02
N GLY A 8 -12.01 1.02 0.81
CA GLY A 8 -12.29 0.02 1.83
C GLY A 8 -11.45 0.22 3.11
N ASN A 9 -11.38 -0.81 3.96
CA ASN A 9 -10.63 -0.70 5.22
C ASN A 9 -9.11 -0.59 4.99
N LEU A 10 -8.52 0.55 5.38
CA LEU A 10 -7.08 0.85 5.30
C LEU A 10 -6.32 0.61 6.61
N TRP A 11 -7.00 0.16 7.67
CA TRP A 11 -6.36 -0.15 8.95
C TRP A 11 -5.26 -1.19 8.77
N ASP A 12 -4.07 -0.90 9.30
CA ASP A 12 -2.87 -1.75 9.23
C ASP A 12 -2.50 -2.20 7.79
N ALA A 13 -2.87 -1.40 6.79
CA ALA A 13 -2.57 -1.68 5.38
C ALA A 13 -1.28 -0.98 4.92
N ASN A 14 -0.71 -1.48 3.83
CA ASN A 14 0.30 -0.78 3.06
C ASN A 14 -0.41 0.00 1.94
N VAL A 15 -0.14 1.30 1.81
CA VAL A 15 -0.83 2.18 0.86
C VAL A 15 0.19 2.89 -0.02
N LEU A 16 -0.02 2.85 -1.33
CA LEU A 16 0.69 3.65 -2.32
C LEU A 16 -0.22 4.79 -2.77
N ASP A 17 0.18 6.04 -2.54
CA ASP A 17 -0.54 7.24 -2.96
C ASP A 17 0.22 7.93 -4.11
N VAL A 18 -0.37 7.90 -5.31
CA VAL A 18 0.27 8.39 -6.55
C VAL A 18 -0.27 9.77 -6.90
N GLY A 19 0.65 10.72 -7.11
CA GLY A 19 0.32 12.10 -7.45
C GLY A 19 -0.42 12.82 -6.30
N PRO A 20 0.10 12.80 -5.06
CA PRO A 20 -0.59 13.37 -3.91
C PRO A 20 -0.81 14.89 -3.99
N GLY A 21 0.00 15.61 -4.79
CA GLY A 21 -0.04 17.06 -4.89
C GLY A 21 0.12 17.72 -3.52
N SER A 22 -0.80 18.62 -3.16
CA SER A 22 -0.79 19.30 -1.85
C SER A 22 -1.07 18.39 -0.64
N GLY A 23 -1.36 17.10 -0.86
CA GLY A 23 -1.54 16.10 0.19
C GLY A 23 -2.91 16.13 0.88
N GLY A 24 -3.94 16.70 0.26
CA GLY A 24 -5.30 16.69 0.81
C GLY A 24 -5.84 15.26 1.01
N GLN A 25 -5.62 14.41 0.01
CA GLN A 25 -5.95 12.98 0.07
C GLN A 25 -5.01 12.21 1.00
N THR A 26 -3.71 12.50 0.94
CA THR A 26 -2.67 11.91 1.82
C THR A 26 -3.03 12.08 3.30
N ARG A 27 -3.53 13.25 3.72
CA ARG A 27 -4.02 13.48 5.10
C ARG A 27 -5.18 12.54 5.46
N ALA A 28 -6.17 12.43 4.58
CA ALA A 28 -7.32 11.56 4.80
C ALA A 28 -6.93 10.06 4.85
N ILE A 29 -5.87 9.68 4.13
CA ILE A 29 -5.30 8.33 4.20
C ILE A 29 -4.64 8.11 5.56
N LEU A 30 -3.79 9.04 6.04
CA LEU A 30 -3.11 8.94 7.34
C LEU A 30 -4.07 8.79 8.52
N GLU A 31 -5.23 9.45 8.48
CA GLU A 31 -6.30 9.32 9.49
C GLU A 31 -6.82 7.88 9.64
N CYS A 32 -6.61 7.01 8.65
CA CYS A 32 -7.04 5.61 8.69
C CYS A 32 -6.11 4.67 9.49
N ARG A 33 -5.01 5.18 10.07
CA ARG A 33 -4.00 4.39 10.83
C ARG A 33 -3.51 3.14 10.10
N LEU A 34 -3.03 3.39 8.89
CA LEU A 34 -2.35 2.39 8.08
C LEU A 34 -0.96 2.05 8.63
N ARG A 35 -0.35 0.97 8.12
CA ARG A 35 0.99 0.52 8.52
C ARG A 35 2.10 1.34 7.87
N HIS A 36 2.03 1.46 6.54
CA HIS A 36 3.06 2.10 5.73
C HIS A 36 2.44 2.81 4.52
N LEU A 37 2.73 4.10 4.38
CA LEU A 37 2.36 4.93 3.23
C LEU A 37 3.59 5.17 2.35
N ALA A 38 3.51 4.85 1.07
CA ALA A 38 4.45 5.32 0.06
C ALA A 38 3.75 6.38 -0.78
N VAL A 39 4.37 7.53 -1.00
CA VAL A 39 3.87 8.54 -1.94
C VAL A 39 4.80 8.68 -3.13
N ILE A 40 4.24 8.77 -4.34
CA ILE A 40 5.00 9.04 -5.57
C ILE A 40 4.56 10.40 -6.12
N GLU A 41 5.47 11.36 -6.17
CA GLU A 41 5.19 12.73 -6.63
C GLU A 41 6.26 13.21 -7.60
N ILE A 42 5.86 13.65 -8.80
CA ILE A 42 6.80 14.13 -9.81
C ILE A 42 7.15 15.62 -9.60
N ASP A 43 6.19 16.41 -9.11
CA ASP A 43 6.33 17.85 -8.96
C ASP A 43 7.06 18.21 -7.64
N ARG A 44 8.27 18.74 -7.80
CA ARG A 44 9.13 19.15 -6.69
C ARG A 44 8.49 20.19 -5.76
N ARG A 45 7.52 20.97 -6.25
CA ARG A 45 6.89 22.04 -5.48
C ARG A 45 6.10 21.52 -4.28
N PHE A 46 5.64 20.26 -4.35
CA PHE A 46 4.86 19.65 -3.29
C PHE A 46 5.68 18.86 -2.26
N ILE A 47 6.94 18.55 -2.58
CA ILE A 47 7.83 17.78 -1.69
C ILE A 47 7.95 18.39 -0.29
N PRO A 48 8.14 19.72 -0.09
CA PRO A 48 8.23 20.29 1.25
C PRO A 48 6.97 20.04 2.10
N GLY A 49 5.78 20.14 1.52
CA GLY A 49 4.54 19.85 2.23
C GLY A 49 4.33 18.36 2.52
N LEU A 50 4.81 17.48 1.64
CA LEU A 50 4.80 16.03 1.87
C LEU A 50 5.78 15.64 2.99
N GLU A 51 6.91 16.35 3.11
CA GLU A 51 7.86 16.17 4.21
C GLU A 51 7.25 16.56 5.57
N GLU A 52 6.47 17.64 5.63
CA GLU A 52 5.69 17.97 6.83
C GLU A 52 4.70 16.87 7.18
N LEU A 53 4.01 16.30 6.18
CA LEU A 53 3.11 15.16 6.41
C LEU A 53 3.84 13.91 6.88
N ARG A 54 5.08 13.67 6.42
CA ARG A 54 5.92 12.57 6.89
C ARG A 54 6.27 12.70 8.37
N LEU A 55 6.53 13.92 8.85
CA LEU A 55 6.74 14.17 10.28
C LEU A 55 5.49 13.82 11.09
N VAL A 56 4.32 14.28 10.65
CA VAL A 56 3.03 13.96 11.29
C VAL A 56 2.76 12.45 11.26
N ALA A 57 3.04 11.77 10.14
CA ALA A 57 2.90 10.32 10.04
C ALA A 57 3.79 9.59 11.06
N SER A 58 5.03 10.05 11.23
CA SER A 58 5.95 9.49 12.22
C SER A 58 5.43 9.64 13.65
N GLU A 59 4.82 10.77 14.00
CA GLU A 59 4.19 10.98 15.31
C GLU A 59 2.99 10.04 15.54
N MET A 60 2.32 9.64 14.46
CA MET A 60 1.22 8.66 14.48
C MET A 60 1.70 7.20 14.48
N GLY A 61 3.02 6.95 14.43
CA GLY A 61 3.60 5.61 14.29
C GLY A 61 3.42 5.00 12.89
N VAL A 62 3.09 5.81 11.90
CA VAL A 62 2.93 5.38 10.50
C VAL A 62 4.24 5.61 9.76
N LYS A 63 4.76 4.57 9.10
CA LYS A 63 5.91 4.74 8.21
C LYS A 63 5.46 5.47 6.95
N MET A 64 6.16 6.53 6.56
CA MET A 64 5.89 7.24 5.31
C MET A 64 7.17 7.44 4.47
N ASP A 65 7.16 6.91 3.24
CA ASP A 65 8.24 7.06 2.26
C ASP A 65 7.80 7.98 1.11
N ILE A 66 8.69 8.87 0.67
CA ILE A 66 8.42 9.83 -0.42
C ILE A 66 9.35 9.54 -1.60
N TYR A 67 8.77 9.21 -2.74
CA TYR A 67 9.48 8.95 -3.99
C TYR A 67 9.22 10.08 -4.99
N ARG A 68 10.26 10.84 -5.32
CA ARG A 68 10.14 11.89 -6.33
C ARG A 68 10.42 11.36 -7.74
N GLN A 69 9.45 10.69 -8.34
CA GLN A 69 9.60 10.00 -9.62
C GLN A 69 8.33 10.09 -10.48
N ASP A 70 8.48 9.79 -11.76
CA ASP A 70 7.37 9.52 -12.66
C ASP A 70 6.79 8.14 -12.36
N ILE A 71 5.48 8.06 -12.09
CA ILE A 71 4.79 6.79 -11.81
C ILE A 71 4.92 5.79 -12.96
N LEU A 72 4.95 6.26 -14.21
CA LEU A 72 5.02 5.38 -15.38
C LEU A 72 6.38 4.68 -15.51
N GLN A 73 7.40 5.20 -14.81
CA GLN A 73 8.76 4.65 -14.79
C GLN A 73 9.12 4.07 -13.41
N PHE A 74 8.19 4.11 -12.46
CA PHE A 74 8.45 3.69 -11.09
C PHE A 74 8.40 2.17 -10.96
N ASN A 75 9.47 1.59 -10.42
CA ASN A 75 9.47 0.18 -10.04
C ASN A 75 8.98 0.05 -8.59
N ALA A 76 7.79 -0.53 -8.41
CA ALA A 76 7.18 -0.76 -7.10
C ALA A 76 7.68 -2.04 -6.40
N ASP A 77 8.60 -2.79 -7.01
CA ASP A 77 9.10 -4.01 -6.40
C ASP A 77 9.83 -3.72 -5.08
N GLY A 78 9.47 -4.48 -4.04
CA GLY A 78 10.05 -4.38 -2.71
C GLY A 78 9.79 -3.09 -1.92
N ILE A 79 8.94 -2.16 -2.40
CA ILE A 79 8.67 -0.90 -1.67
C ILE A 79 8.01 -1.13 -0.31
N PHE A 80 7.20 -2.18 -0.22
CA PHE A 80 6.64 -2.67 1.02
C PHE A 80 7.39 -3.95 1.40
N ARG A 81 8.00 -3.95 2.59
CA ARG A 81 8.64 -5.17 3.11
C ARG A 81 7.54 -6.22 3.32
N GLN A 82 7.66 -7.34 2.62
CA GLN A 82 6.90 -8.53 3.00
C GLN A 82 7.48 -9.03 4.33
N GLU A 83 6.67 -9.08 5.37
CA GLU A 83 7.03 -9.89 6.54
C GLU A 83 7.15 -11.33 6.05
N ALA A 84 8.28 -11.96 6.36
CA ALA A 84 8.63 -13.28 5.86
C ALA A 84 7.74 -14.36 6.49
N ASN A 85 6.47 -14.42 6.08
CA ASN A 85 5.71 -15.66 6.15
C ASN A 85 6.19 -16.50 4.97
N PHE A 86 7.14 -17.39 5.24
CA PHE A 86 7.55 -18.46 4.34
C PHE A 86 6.38 -19.45 4.13
N GLY A 87 5.36 -19.00 3.41
CA GLY A 87 4.49 -19.85 2.62
C GLY A 87 4.98 -19.72 1.19
N MET A 88 5.56 -20.79 0.64
CA MET A 88 5.94 -20.84 -0.76
C MET A 88 4.66 -20.78 -1.61
N GLU A 89 4.20 -19.58 -1.94
CA GLU A 89 3.04 -19.39 -2.82
C GLU A 89 3.46 -19.69 -4.26
N SER A 90 3.25 -20.93 -4.66
CA SER A 90 3.33 -21.36 -6.05
C SER A 90 2.17 -20.72 -6.83
N TRP A 91 2.45 -19.59 -7.48
CA TRP A 91 1.55 -19.04 -8.49
C TRP A 91 1.48 -20.01 -9.67
N GLY A 92 0.39 -20.78 -9.75
CA GLY A 92 -0.05 -21.39 -11.01
C GLY A 92 0.37 -22.83 -11.33
N PHE A 93 0.73 -23.67 -10.35
CA PHE A 93 0.87 -25.12 -10.59
C PHE A 93 -0.14 -25.92 -9.78
N ILE A 94 -1.36 -26.06 -10.29
CA ILE A 94 -2.29 -27.11 -9.86
C ILE A 94 -2.13 -28.26 -10.84
N SER A 95 -1.34 -29.27 -10.46
CA SER A 95 -1.42 -30.57 -11.12
C SER A 95 -2.70 -31.24 -10.64
N ALA A 96 -3.65 -31.39 -11.56
CA ALA A 96 -4.93 -32.03 -11.28
C ALA A 96 -4.73 -33.52 -10.99
N VAL A 97 -4.75 -33.91 -9.71
CA VAL A 97 -5.15 -35.26 -9.30
C VAL A 97 -5.83 -35.19 -7.93
N GLU A 98 -7.14 -35.45 -7.92
CA GLU A 98 -7.97 -35.57 -6.72
C GLU A 98 -7.60 -36.83 -5.92
N HIS A 99 -7.59 -36.74 -4.58
CA HIS A 99 -8.22 -37.76 -3.72
C HIS A 99 -8.49 -37.19 -2.30
N PRO A 100 -9.59 -37.61 -1.64
CA PRO A 100 -10.09 -36.94 -0.42
C PRO A 100 -9.76 -37.74 0.84
N LEU A 101 -9.16 -37.12 1.87
CA LEU A 101 -9.13 -37.67 3.22
C LEU A 101 -9.12 -36.59 4.31
N SER A 102 -10.18 -36.64 5.12
CA SER A 102 -10.20 -36.56 6.59
C SER A 102 -9.55 -35.38 7.31
N ASP A 103 -10.45 -34.55 7.86
CA ASP A 103 -10.53 -34.14 9.27
C ASP A 103 -9.33 -33.42 9.93
N SER A 104 -9.64 -32.22 10.42
CA SER A 104 -8.93 -31.46 11.45
C SER A 104 -7.56 -30.85 11.08
N LEU A 105 -7.46 -29.52 11.35
CA LEU A 105 -6.31 -28.60 11.20
C LEU A 105 -6.24 -27.79 9.89
N VAL A 106 -7.17 -26.85 9.69
CA VAL A 106 -6.96 -25.71 8.76
C VAL A 106 -7.14 -24.39 9.50
N GLN A 107 -6.04 -23.87 10.06
CA GLN A 107 -5.77 -22.44 10.30
C GLN A 107 -4.23 -22.28 10.40
N PRO A 108 -3.60 -21.17 9.95
CA PRO A 108 -4.22 -19.91 9.54
C PRO A 108 -3.93 -19.55 8.08
N ILE A 109 -4.85 -18.81 7.46
CA ILE A 109 -4.47 -17.97 6.33
C ILE A 109 -3.45 -16.96 6.88
N THR A 110 -2.19 -17.10 6.49
CA THR A 110 -1.19 -16.04 6.59
C THR A 110 -1.74 -14.88 5.75
N GLN A 111 -2.45 -13.94 6.39
CA GLN A 111 -3.04 -12.81 5.68
C GLN A 111 -1.94 -12.10 4.90
N LEU A 112 -2.00 -12.18 3.57
CA LEU A 112 -1.11 -11.45 2.69
C LEU A 112 -1.13 -9.97 3.10
N PRO A 113 0.05 -9.29 3.16
CA PRO A 113 0.09 -7.88 3.48
C PRO A 113 -0.86 -7.11 2.54
N ARG A 114 -1.82 -6.39 3.13
CA ARG A 114 -2.89 -5.71 2.38
C ARG A 114 -2.29 -4.46 1.73
N ALA A 115 -1.76 -4.61 0.53
CA ALA A 115 -1.30 -3.49 -0.28
C ALA A 115 -2.47 -2.87 -1.08
N ARG A 116 -2.56 -1.54 -1.10
CA ARG A 116 -3.54 -0.80 -1.91
C ARG A 116 -2.88 0.38 -2.61
N ALA A 117 -3.15 0.53 -3.91
CA ALA A 117 -2.77 1.72 -4.65
C ALA A 117 -3.96 2.68 -4.73
N ILE A 118 -3.70 3.96 -4.46
CA ILE A 118 -4.63 5.07 -4.45
C ILE A 118 -3.96 6.20 -5.25
N GLY A 119 -4.72 6.93 -6.07
CA GLY A 119 -4.16 8.08 -6.76
C GLY A 119 -5.24 8.87 -7.48
N SER A 120 -5.07 10.19 -7.52
CA SER A 120 -5.89 11.12 -8.28
C SER A 120 -5.04 11.75 -9.37
N LEU A 121 -4.83 11.00 -10.44
CA LEU A 121 -3.90 11.37 -11.51
C LEU A 121 -4.58 12.26 -12.57
N PRO A 122 -3.85 13.18 -13.20
CA PRO A 122 -4.35 13.89 -14.38
C PRO A 122 -4.85 12.90 -15.45
N PHE A 123 -5.89 13.26 -16.21
CA PHE A 123 -6.43 12.39 -17.26
C PHE A 123 -5.46 12.11 -18.43
N ASN A 124 -4.34 12.84 -18.48
CA ASN A 124 -3.35 12.79 -19.55
C ASN A 124 -2.00 12.21 -19.09
N ILE A 125 -1.99 11.45 -17.99
CA ILE A 125 -0.81 10.63 -17.64
C ILE A 125 -0.62 9.48 -18.63
#